data_AF-A0A961U1E5-F1
#
_entry.id   AF-A0A961U1E5-F1
#
_cell.length_a   1.000
_cell.length_b   1.000
_cell.length_c   1.000
_cell.angle_alpha   90.00
_cell.angle_beta   90.00
_cell.angle_gamma   90.00
#
_symmetry.space_group_name_H-M   'P 1'
#
loop_
_entity.id
_entity.type
_entity.pdbx_description
1 polymer ?
#
loop_
_entity_poly.entity_id
_entity_poly.type
_entity_poly.pdbx_seq_one_letter_code
_entity_poly.pdbx_strand_id
1 'polypeptide(L)' 'TSLDFLGFGMPPGSPSLGELVGQAKENIQAPWLGFTAFFTLALMLSLLIFIGEAVRDAFDPRKTFQ' A
#
# COMPACT_ATOMS: atom_id res chain seq x y z
N THR A 1 -17.40 15.02 10.08
CA THR A 1 -18.78 14.50 9.94
C THR A 1 -19.48 15.18 8.79
N SER A 2 -19.48 14.59 7.58
CA SER A 2 -20.54 14.75 6.54
C SER A 2 -20.16 14.25 5.13
N LEU A 3 -18.89 13.97 4.78
CA LEU A 3 -18.54 13.47 3.42
C LEU A 3 -18.39 11.94 3.30
N ASP A 4 -18.35 11.21 4.42
CA ASP A 4 -18.47 9.74 4.47
C ASP A 4 -19.93 9.26 4.39
N PHE A 5 -20.92 10.16 4.47
CA PHE A 5 -22.35 9.81 4.46
C PHE A 5 -22.99 9.83 3.06
N LEU A 6 -22.23 10.09 2.00
CA LEU A 6 -22.71 10.13 0.61
C LEU A 6 -22.39 8.87 -0.22
N GLY A 7 -21.81 7.83 0.37
CA GLY A 7 -21.60 6.54 -0.32
C GLY A 7 -20.49 6.51 -1.38
N PHE A 8 -19.62 7.53 -1.43
CA PHE A 8 -18.43 7.58 -2.30
C PHE A 8 -17.11 7.24 -1.59
N GLY A 9 -17.16 6.96 -0.28
CA GLY A 9 -16.12 6.22 0.42
C GLY A 9 -16.46 4.74 0.32
N MET A 10 -16.06 4.16 -0.81
CA MET A 10 -16.03 2.73 -1.16
C MET A 10 -16.79 1.79 -0.18
N PRO A 11 -17.94 1.20 -0.60
CA PRO A 11 -18.82 0.43 0.29
C PRO A 11 -18.07 -0.68 1.04
N PRO A 12 -18.47 -1.02 2.28
CA PRO A 12 -17.89 -2.14 3.02
C PRO A 12 -17.95 -3.40 2.14
N GLY A 13 -16.78 -3.97 1.83
CA GLY A 13 -16.60 -5.02 0.82
C GLY A 13 -15.88 -4.59 -0.46
N SER A 14 -15.53 -3.32 -0.66
CA SER A 14 -14.62 -2.92 -1.74
C SER A 14 -13.19 -3.34 -1.37
N PRO A 15 -12.56 -4.30 -2.09
CA PRO A 15 -11.27 -4.84 -1.69
C PRO A 15 -10.20 -3.75 -1.74
N SER A 16 -9.94 -3.14 -0.59
CA SER A 16 -8.87 -2.17 -0.39
C SER A 16 -7.76 -2.77 0.46
N LEU A 17 -6.53 -2.33 0.26
CA LEU A 17 -5.39 -2.81 1.05
C LEU A 17 -5.57 -2.53 2.55
N GLY A 18 -6.22 -1.41 2.90
CA GLY A 18 -6.55 -1.08 4.29
C GLY A 18 -7.60 -2.02 4.89
N GLU A 19 -8.58 -2.46 4.09
CA GLU A 19 -9.59 -3.42 4.51
C GLU A 19 -9.00 -4.83 4.67
N LEU A 20 -8.05 -5.24 3.82
CA LEU A 20 -7.31 -6.51 4.01
C LEU A 20 -6.55 -6.55 5.35
N VAL A 21 -5.94 -5.43 5.73
CA VAL A 21 -5.27 -5.30 7.04
C VAL A 21 -6.28 -5.29 8.19
N GLY A 22 -7.44 -4.63 8.01
CA GLY A 22 -8.55 -4.66 8.97
C GLY A 22 -9.08 -6.08 9.19
N GLN A 23 -9.32 -6.81 8.10
CA GLN A 23 -9.77 -8.21 8.13
C GLN A 23 -8.74 -9.13 8.76
N ALA A 24 -7.44 -8.92 8.52
CA ALA A 24 -6.37 -9.67 9.19
C ALA A 24 -6.33 -9.42 10.71
N LYS A 25 -6.63 -8.20 11.17
CA LYS A 25 -6.70 -7.86 12.59
C LYS A 25 -7.93 -8.42 13.30
N GLU A 26 -9.08 -8.44 12.63
CA GLU A 26 -10.32 -8.97 13.21
C GLU A 26 -10.36 -10.50 13.16
N ASN A 27 -9.73 -11.10 12.15
CA ASN A 27 -9.67 -12.55 11.94
C ASN A 27 -8.27 -13.10 12.25
N ILE A 28 -7.77 -12.89 13.49
CA ILE A 28 -6.49 -13.46 13.97
C ILE A 28 -6.48 -15.00 13.86
N GLN A 29 -7.66 -15.61 13.79
CA GLN A 29 -7.88 -17.04 13.60
C GLN A 29 -7.54 -17.52 12.17
N ALA A 30 -7.48 -16.61 11.21
CA ALA A 30 -7.23 -16.85 9.79
C ALA A 30 -5.86 -16.27 9.38
N PRO A 31 -4.74 -16.94 9.73
CA PRO A 31 -3.39 -16.39 9.55
C PRO A 31 -3.03 -16.11 8.08
N TRP A 32 -3.67 -16.80 7.13
CA TRP A 32 -3.46 -16.57 5.70
C TRP A 32 -3.80 -15.13 5.28
N LEU A 33 -4.80 -14.49 5.89
CA LEU A 33 -5.15 -13.08 5.61
C LEU A 33 -4.05 -12.11 6.09
N GLY A 34 -3.40 -12.43 7.21
CA GLY A 34 -2.26 -11.66 7.71
C GLY A 34 -1.06 -11.76 6.78
N PHE A 35 -0.73 -12.97 6.31
CA PHE A 35 0.38 -13.17 5.39
C PHE A 35 0.15 -12.47 4.05
N THR A 36 -1.04 -12.59 3.45
CA THR A 36 -1.34 -11.94 2.16
C THR A 36 -1.31 -10.41 2.29
N ALA A 37 -1.87 -9.84 3.35
CA ALA A 37 -1.81 -8.40 3.62
C ALA A 37 -0.35 -7.93 3.80
N PHE A 38 0.45 -8.68 4.56
CA PHE A 38 1.86 -8.36 4.80
C PHE A 38 2.69 -8.37 3.51
N PHE A 39 2.64 -9.45 2.74
CA PHE A 39 3.44 -9.56 1.50
C PHE A 39 3.01 -8.53 0.46
N THR A 40 1.72 -8.23 0.36
CA THR A 40 1.20 -7.21 -0.57
C THR A 40 1.74 -5.83 -0.21
N LEU A 41 1.69 -5.44 1.08
CA LEU A 41 2.22 -4.16 1.54
C LEU A 41 3.74 -4.09 1.42
N ALA A 42 4.46 -5.15 1.79
CA ALA A 42 5.91 -5.21 1.68
C ALA A 42 6.36 -5.01 0.23
N LEU A 43 5.75 -5.72 -0.73
CA LEU A 43 6.06 -5.59 -2.14
C LEU A 43 5.75 -4.18 -2.67
N MET A 44 4.57 -3.63 -2.32
CA MET A 44 4.16 -2.29 -2.76
C MET A 44 5.12 -1.22 -2.26
N LEU A 45 5.51 -1.27 -0.99
CA LEU A 45 6.46 -0.32 -0.40
C LEU A 45 7.87 -0.49 -0.99
N SER A 46 8.33 -1.73 -1.19
CA SER A 46 9.61 -1.99 -1.87
C SER A 46 9.65 -1.39 -3.27
N LEU A 47 8.59 -1.58 -4.06
CA LEU A 47 8.47 -0.99 -5.40
C LEU A 47 8.49 0.54 -5.35
N LEU A 48 7.77 1.13 -4.40
CA LEU A 48 7.72 2.58 -4.22
C LEU A 48 9.10 3.16 -3.86
N ILE A 49 9.85 2.48 -3.00
CA ILE A 49 11.23 2.86 -2.66
C ILE A 49 12.13 2.76 -3.88
N PHE A 50 12.07 1.67 -4.65
CA PHE A 50 12.88 1.51 -5.86
C PHE A 50 12.57 2.59 -6.90
N ILE A 51 11.30 2.94 -7.10
CA ILE A 51 10.92 4.04 -7.99
C ILE A 51 11.48 5.36 -7.45
N GLY A 52 11.38 5.62 -6.15
CA GLY A 52 11.93 6.83 -5.53
C GLY A 52 13.45 6.96 -5.72
N GLU A 53 14.18 5.86 -5.53
CA GLU A 53 15.63 5.80 -5.77
C GLU A 53 15.96 5.96 -7.26
N ALA A 54 15.20 5.35 -8.17
CA ALA A 54 15.41 5.49 -9.62
C ALA A 54 15.13 6.92 -10.11
N VAL A 55 14.08 7.56 -9.60
CA VAL A 55 13.79 8.97 -9.85
C VAL A 55 14.94 9.83 -9.30
N ARG A 56 15.35 9.60 -8.05
CA ARG A 56 16.48 10.33 -7.45
C ARG A 56 17.77 10.15 -8.25
N ASP A 57 18.06 8.96 -8.75
CA ASP A 57 19.24 8.67 -9.57
C ASP A 57 19.16 9.38 -10.92
N ALA A 58 17.97 9.40 -11.56
CA ALA A 58 17.75 10.14 -12.81
C ALA A 58 17.91 11.66 -12.64
N PHE A 59 17.62 12.19 -11.44
CA PHE A 59 17.78 13.60 -11.11
C PHE A 59 19.07 13.92 -10.34
N ASP A 60 19.99 12.96 -10.08
CA ASP A 60 21.29 13.26 -9.45
C ASP A 60 22.28 13.78 -10.52
N PRO A 61 22.61 15.09 -10.54
CA PRO A 61 23.46 15.68 -11.57
C PRO A 61 24.92 15.24 -11.49
N ARG A 62 25.33 14.51 -10.44
CA ARG A 62 26.70 14.02 -10.28
C ARG A 62 27.08 12.89 -11.25
N LYS A 63 26.11 12.26 -11.92
CA LYS A 63 26.38 11.29 -13.00
C LYS A 63 26.47 11.90 -14.40
N THR A 64 26.13 13.19 -14.56
CA THR A 64 26.08 13.86 -15.87
C THR A 64 27.43 14.48 -16.30
N PHE A 65 28.42 14.56 -15.40
CA PHE A 65 29.70 15.26 -15.67
C PHE A 65 30.94 14.35 -15.67
N GLN A 66 30.83 13.12 -16.16
CA GLN A 66 32.01 12.32 -16.55
C GLN A 66 31.86 11.77 -17.97
#